data_AF-A0A960DU70-F1
#
_entry.id   AF-A0A960DU70-F1
#
_cell.length_a   1.000
_cell.length_b   1.000
_cell.length_c   1.000
_cell.angle_alpha   90.00
_cell.angle_beta   90.00
_cell.angle_gamma   90.00
#
_symmetry.space_group_name_H-M   'P 1'
#
loop_
_entity.id
_entity.type
_entity.pdbx_description
1 polymer ?
#
loop_
_entity_poly.entity_id
_entity_poly.type
_entity_poly.pdbx_seq_one_letter_code
_entity_poly.pdbx_strand_id
1 'polypeptide(L)'
;MSTPAATTFDEVTEVVSEVEGWMTPGQARRLWTCARTVAPGGRIVEIGSFRGRSMIVLATAAEAGVELVAIDPHAGNDRGPHEFEGFEEQASVDHDVFNANLERAGVRDRVRHVRKFSHDALGDVDGDIDLLYIDGAHRFGPALDDIRRWSARVRPGGDLLIHDSFSSVGVTGAIAVSLLTSSSWRYLGRSESMTHYRREPLGGAMARARNVGRQLASLPWFVRNLIIKALILAKLGRLTQPLFHHDPATWPH
;
A
#
# COMPACT_ATOMS: atom_id res chain seq x y z
N MET A 1 -29.79 -9.08 3.44
CA MET A 1 -29.76 -7.76 4.11
C MET A 1 -28.31 -7.33 4.09
N SER A 2 -28.00 -6.18 3.48
CA SER A 2 -26.61 -5.69 3.42
C SER A 2 -26.16 -5.34 4.84
N THR A 3 -25.02 -5.86 5.27
CA THR A 3 -24.41 -5.48 6.55
C THR A 3 -24.10 -3.98 6.51
N PRO A 4 -24.49 -3.18 7.52
CA PRO A 4 -24.10 -1.78 7.57
C PRO A 4 -22.57 -1.68 7.65
N ALA A 5 -21.99 -0.73 6.91
CA ALA A 5 -20.54 -0.51 6.92
C ALA A 5 -20.07 -0.14 8.34
N ALA A 6 -18.89 -0.64 8.72
CA ALA A 6 -18.29 -0.32 10.00
C ALA A 6 -18.01 1.19 10.14
N THR A 7 -18.06 1.71 11.35
CA THR A 7 -17.98 3.15 11.64
C THR A 7 -16.80 3.51 12.53
N THR A 8 -16.25 2.54 13.27
CA THR A 8 -15.05 2.70 14.09
C THR A 8 -13.89 1.88 13.53
N PHE A 9 -12.65 2.26 13.90
CA PHE A 9 -11.48 1.50 13.47
C PHE A 9 -11.44 0.08 14.03
N ASP A 10 -12.00 -0.14 15.22
CA ASP A 10 -11.99 -1.44 15.86
C ASP A 10 -12.94 -2.40 15.12
N GLU A 11 -14.15 -1.95 14.78
CA GLU A 11 -15.08 -2.68 13.91
C GLU A 11 -14.45 -3.01 12.55
N VAL A 12 -13.70 -2.07 11.96
CA VAL A 12 -13.02 -2.29 10.67
C VAL A 12 -11.94 -3.35 10.81
N THR A 13 -11.19 -3.32 11.91
CA THR A 13 -10.15 -4.31 12.19
C THR A 13 -10.75 -5.71 12.32
N GLU A 14 -11.93 -5.84 12.93
CA GLU A 14 -12.69 -7.09 12.98
C GLU A 14 -13.12 -7.53 11.57
N VAL A 15 -13.73 -6.64 10.78
CA VAL A 15 -14.17 -6.95 9.40
C VAL A 15 -13.02 -7.44 8.54
N VAL A 16 -11.85 -6.78 8.60
CA VAL A 16 -10.72 -7.17 7.74
C VAL A 16 -9.88 -8.31 8.32
N SER A 17 -10.12 -8.73 9.56
CA SER A 17 -9.35 -9.81 10.20
C SER A 17 -9.43 -11.13 9.43
N GLU A 18 -10.60 -11.42 8.85
CA GLU A 18 -10.89 -12.61 8.03
C GLU A 18 -10.59 -12.42 6.54
N VAL A 19 -10.15 -11.24 6.12
CA VAL A 19 -9.81 -10.96 4.72
C VAL A 19 -8.32 -11.23 4.53
N GLU A 20 -8.00 -12.24 3.73
CA GLU A 20 -6.60 -12.57 3.42
C GLU A 20 -5.88 -11.38 2.76
N GLY A 21 -4.65 -11.12 3.22
CA GLY A 21 -3.79 -10.04 2.75
C GLY A 21 -2.80 -9.59 3.82
N TRP A 22 -1.73 -8.91 3.40
CA TRP A 22 -0.62 -8.54 4.27
C TRP A 22 -0.71 -7.07 4.70
N MET A 23 -1.37 -6.83 5.82
CA MET A 23 -1.46 -5.49 6.38
C MET A 23 -1.56 -5.56 7.91
N THR A 24 -0.62 -4.93 8.59
CA THR A 24 -0.62 -4.90 10.06
C THR A 24 -1.62 -3.89 10.61
N PRO A 25 -2.04 -4.00 11.88
CA PRO A 25 -2.98 -3.04 12.47
C PRO A 25 -2.48 -1.59 12.43
N GLY A 26 -1.18 -1.37 12.56
CA GLY A 26 -0.57 -0.04 12.44
C GLY A 26 -0.70 0.53 11.03
N GLN A 27 -0.51 -0.31 10.01
CA GLN A 27 -0.66 0.08 8.61
C GLN A 27 -2.14 0.38 8.28
N ALA A 28 -3.05 -0.51 8.70
CA ALA A 28 -4.49 -0.28 8.57
C ALA A 28 -4.93 1.04 9.23
N ARG A 29 -4.46 1.32 10.45
CA ARG A 29 -4.79 2.57 11.16
C ARG A 29 -4.31 3.80 10.42
N ARG A 30 -3.17 3.71 9.73
CA ARG A 30 -2.63 4.81 8.95
C ARG A 30 -3.44 5.05 7.68
N LEU A 31 -3.80 4.00 6.92
CA LEU A 31 -4.71 4.12 5.77
C LEU A 31 -6.06 4.69 6.18
N TRP A 32 -6.64 4.17 7.26
CA TRP A 32 -7.88 4.66 7.86
C TRP A 32 -7.81 6.15 8.17
N THR A 33 -6.74 6.59 8.84
CA THR A 33 -6.55 7.99 9.21
C THR A 33 -6.42 8.89 7.98
N CYS A 34 -5.66 8.47 6.96
CA CYS A 34 -5.48 9.24 5.74
C CYS A 34 -6.77 9.37 4.93
N ALA A 35 -7.51 8.26 4.76
CA ALA A 35 -8.77 8.24 4.00
C ALA A 35 -9.83 9.19 4.59
N ARG A 36 -9.87 9.34 5.93
CA ARG A 36 -10.75 10.30 6.62
C ARG A 36 -10.41 11.78 6.38
N THR A 37 -9.26 12.09 5.80
CA THR A 37 -8.90 13.48 5.47
C THR A 37 -9.34 13.89 4.06
N VAL A 38 -9.80 12.93 3.25
CA VAL A 38 -10.28 13.19 1.90
C VAL A 38 -11.73 13.66 1.95
N ALA A 39 -11.95 14.90 1.55
CA ALA A 39 -13.28 15.52 1.53
C ALA A 39 -14.15 14.95 0.39
N PRO A 40 -15.49 15.04 0.50
CA PRO A 40 -16.40 14.71 -0.60
C PRO A 40 -16.01 15.41 -1.91
N GLY A 41 -16.05 14.68 -3.02
CA GLY A 41 -15.54 15.12 -4.33
C GLY A 41 -14.04 14.88 -4.53
N GLY A 42 -13.30 14.46 -3.49
CA GLY A 42 -11.93 13.96 -3.59
C GLY A 42 -11.85 12.52 -4.07
N ARG A 43 -10.62 12.04 -4.29
CA ARG A 43 -10.33 10.73 -4.87
C ARG A 43 -9.25 9.96 -4.12
N ILE A 44 -9.54 8.69 -3.85
CA ILE A 44 -8.60 7.70 -3.31
C ILE A 44 -8.33 6.64 -4.39
N VAL A 45 -7.06 6.38 -4.67
CA VAL A 45 -6.64 5.34 -5.60
C VAL A 45 -5.73 4.35 -4.88
N GLU A 46 -6.04 3.07 -5.01
CA GLU A 46 -5.18 1.95 -4.61
C GLU A 46 -4.68 1.21 -5.84
N ILE A 47 -3.39 0.88 -5.84
CA ILE A 47 -2.75 0.02 -6.84
C ILE A 47 -2.28 -1.24 -6.13
N GLY A 48 -2.76 -2.40 -6.56
CA GLY A 48 -2.60 -3.66 -5.84
C GLY A 48 -3.66 -3.79 -4.75
N SER A 49 -4.76 -4.47 -5.08
CA SER A 49 -5.92 -4.61 -4.19
C SER A 49 -6.09 -6.04 -3.68
N PHE A 50 -5.48 -7.02 -4.35
CA PHE A 50 -5.55 -8.45 -4.01
C PHE A 50 -7.00 -8.84 -3.66
N ARG A 51 -7.25 -9.28 -2.42
CA ARG A 51 -8.58 -9.70 -1.92
C ARG A 51 -9.34 -8.62 -1.16
N GLY A 52 -8.86 -7.38 -1.21
CA GLY A 52 -9.59 -6.17 -0.81
C GLY A 52 -9.36 -5.72 0.63
N ARG A 53 -8.41 -6.31 1.36
CA ARG A 53 -8.18 -6.02 2.79
C ARG A 53 -7.96 -4.54 3.05
N SER A 54 -7.05 -3.90 2.31
CA SER A 54 -6.74 -2.46 2.40
C SER A 54 -7.84 -1.58 1.80
N MET A 55 -8.43 -1.98 0.66
CA MET A 55 -9.56 -1.26 0.07
C MET A 55 -10.76 -1.17 1.01
N ILE A 56 -11.06 -2.23 1.78
CA ILE A 56 -12.14 -2.18 2.78
C ILE A 56 -11.82 -1.13 3.85
N VAL A 57 -10.58 -1.06 4.34
CA VAL A 57 -10.15 -0.02 5.30
C VAL A 57 -10.34 1.37 4.71
N LEU A 58 -9.88 1.60 3.48
CA LEU A 58 -10.01 2.89 2.79
C LEU A 58 -11.48 3.27 2.56
N ALA A 59 -12.28 2.35 2.04
CA ALA A 59 -13.67 2.58 1.67
C ALA A 59 -14.57 2.83 2.88
N THR A 60 -14.30 2.13 3.98
CA THR A 60 -15.06 2.27 5.22
C THR A 60 -14.70 3.57 5.94
N ALA A 61 -13.45 4.02 5.83
CA ALA A 61 -12.98 5.29 6.39
C ALA A 61 -13.46 6.53 5.61
N ALA A 62 -13.53 6.41 4.28
CA ALA A 62 -13.81 7.54 3.41
C ALA A 62 -15.24 8.07 3.58
N GLU A 63 -15.39 9.39 3.59
CA GLU A 63 -16.70 10.04 3.61
C GLU A 63 -17.51 9.73 2.34
N ALA A 64 -18.84 9.82 2.45
CA ALA A 64 -19.71 9.69 1.28
C ALA A 64 -19.38 10.77 0.23
N GLY A 65 -19.38 10.39 -1.05
CA GLY A 65 -19.02 11.30 -2.15
C GLY A 65 -17.52 11.35 -2.49
N VAL A 66 -16.66 10.63 -1.77
CA VAL A 66 -15.27 10.37 -2.20
C VAL A 66 -15.27 9.27 -3.26
N GLU A 67 -14.56 9.47 -4.38
CA GLU A 67 -14.34 8.43 -5.37
C GLU A 67 -13.27 7.44 -4.88
N LEU A 68 -13.59 6.15 -4.89
CA LEU A 68 -12.70 5.06 -4.49
C LEU A 68 -12.39 4.19 -5.71
N VAL A 69 -11.11 4.13 -6.08
CA VAL A 69 -10.66 3.32 -7.22
C VAL A 69 -9.67 2.27 -6.75
N ALA A 70 -10.02 1.00 -6.97
CA ALA A 70 -9.14 -0.15 -6.82
C ALA A 70 -8.55 -0.51 -8.19
N ILE A 71 -7.23 -0.57 -8.32
CA ILE A 71 -6.57 -0.98 -9.56
C ILE A 71 -5.79 -2.27 -9.29
N ASP A 72 -6.28 -3.36 -9.86
CA ASP A 72 -5.62 -4.65 -9.76
C ASP A 72 -6.01 -5.49 -10.98
N PRO A 73 -5.04 -6.01 -11.77
CA PRO A 73 -5.37 -6.85 -12.91
C PRO A 73 -6.05 -8.16 -12.50
N HIS A 74 -5.86 -8.62 -11.26
CA HIS A 74 -6.16 -9.97 -10.81
C HIS A 74 -5.68 -10.96 -11.87
N ALA A 75 -4.37 -10.92 -12.13
CA ALA A 75 -3.64 -11.75 -13.09
C ALA A 75 -2.78 -12.85 -12.41
N GLY A 76 -2.85 -12.92 -11.08
CA GLY A 76 -2.24 -13.99 -10.28
C GLY A 76 -0.74 -13.83 -10.05
N ASN A 77 -0.10 -12.78 -10.59
CA ASN A 77 1.31 -12.46 -10.38
C ASN A 77 1.48 -11.48 -9.21
N ASP A 78 2.69 -11.43 -8.65
CA ASP A 78 3.07 -10.52 -7.56
C ASP A 78 2.04 -10.52 -6.40
N ARG A 79 1.41 -11.67 -6.12
CA ARG A 79 0.30 -11.82 -5.15
C ARG A 79 0.74 -11.63 -3.70
N GLY A 80 1.99 -11.98 -3.39
CA GLY A 80 2.49 -12.02 -2.02
C GLY A 80 3.90 -12.63 -1.94
N PRO A 81 4.41 -12.89 -0.72
CA PRO A 81 5.70 -13.53 -0.53
C PRO A 81 5.76 -14.85 -1.29
N HIS A 82 6.77 -14.99 -2.17
CA HIS A 82 7.02 -16.17 -3.01
C HIS A 82 6.08 -16.37 -4.21
N GLU A 83 5.12 -15.47 -4.47
CA GLU A 83 4.12 -15.62 -5.54
C GLU A 83 4.33 -14.59 -6.66
N PHE A 84 5.46 -14.69 -7.38
CA PHE A 84 5.83 -13.75 -8.46
C PHE A 84 5.23 -14.10 -9.82
N GLU A 85 4.96 -15.38 -10.08
CA GLU A 85 4.43 -15.88 -11.36
C GLU A 85 2.91 -15.98 -11.33
N GLY A 86 2.27 -15.61 -12.44
CA GLY A 86 0.81 -15.60 -12.56
C GLY A 86 0.25 -16.95 -13.01
N PHE A 87 -0.82 -17.38 -12.33
CA PHE A 87 -1.64 -18.51 -12.73
C PHE A 87 -3.09 -18.03 -12.89
N GLU A 88 -3.66 -18.21 -14.10
CA GLU A 88 -4.91 -17.59 -14.53
C GLU A 88 -6.13 -18.00 -13.68
N GLU A 89 -6.18 -19.26 -13.23
CA GLU A 89 -7.26 -19.77 -12.39
C GLU A 89 -7.26 -19.10 -11.01
N GLN A 90 -6.09 -19.03 -10.35
CA GLN A 90 -5.90 -18.37 -9.08
C GLN A 90 -6.19 -16.85 -9.17
N ALA A 91 -5.95 -16.27 -10.34
CA ALA A 91 -6.23 -14.88 -10.64
C ALA A 91 -7.73 -14.58 -10.67
N SER A 92 -8.53 -15.44 -11.32
CA SER A 92 -10.00 -15.32 -11.32
C SER A 92 -10.57 -15.49 -9.92
N VAL A 93 -10.05 -16.46 -9.15
CA VAL A 93 -10.49 -16.69 -7.77
C VAL A 93 -10.28 -15.46 -6.90
N ASP A 94 -9.13 -14.79 -6.98
CA ASP A 94 -8.89 -13.58 -6.20
C ASP A 94 -9.84 -12.45 -6.56
N HIS A 95 -10.17 -12.30 -7.84
CA HIS A 95 -11.15 -11.31 -8.28
C HIS A 95 -12.53 -11.57 -7.68
N ASP A 96 -12.99 -12.82 -7.69
CA ASP A 96 -14.27 -13.20 -7.12
C ASP A 96 -14.28 -13.00 -5.59
N VAL A 97 -13.19 -13.40 -4.92
CA VAL A 97 -13.02 -13.20 -3.47
C VAL A 97 -12.93 -11.72 -3.11
N PHE A 98 -12.25 -10.90 -3.91
CA PHE A 98 -12.21 -9.45 -3.75
C PHE A 98 -13.62 -8.85 -3.74
N ASN A 99 -14.44 -9.17 -4.75
CA ASN A 99 -15.81 -8.69 -4.85
C ASN A 99 -16.66 -9.18 -3.66
N ALA A 100 -16.54 -10.47 -3.29
CA ALA A 100 -17.28 -11.05 -2.18
C ALA A 100 -16.91 -10.42 -0.82
N ASN A 101 -15.64 -10.09 -0.61
CA ASN A 101 -15.19 -9.40 0.60
C ASN A 101 -15.71 -7.96 0.67
N LEU A 102 -15.70 -7.22 -0.44
CA LEU A 102 -16.29 -5.89 -0.49
C LEU A 102 -17.81 -5.91 -0.22
N GLU A 103 -18.52 -6.91 -0.73
CA GLU A 103 -19.95 -7.11 -0.49
C GLU A 103 -20.21 -7.40 0.98
N ARG A 104 -19.47 -8.36 1.56
CA ARG A 104 -19.56 -8.73 2.98
C ARG A 104 -19.28 -7.55 3.91
N ALA A 105 -18.34 -6.68 3.54
CA ALA A 105 -18.00 -5.46 4.26
C ALA A 105 -18.98 -4.29 4.00
N GLY A 106 -19.96 -4.44 3.11
CA GLY A 106 -20.97 -3.42 2.80
C GLY A 106 -20.42 -2.21 2.03
N VAL A 107 -19.29 -2.36 1.32
CA VAL A 107 -18.63 -1.26 0.59
C VAL A 107 -18.56 -1.49 -0.92
N ARG A 108 -19.09 -2.61 -1.43
CA ARG A 108 -18.99 -2.99 -2.86
C ARG A 108 -19.43 -1.90 -3.82
N ASP A 109 -20.57 -1.27 -3.56
CA ASP A 109 -21.16 -0.24 -4.43
C ASP A 109 -20.39 1.09 -4.41
N ARG A 110 -19.51 1.29 -3.42
CA ARG A 110 -18.68 2.49 -3.31
C ARG A 110 -17.37 2.38 -4.08
N VAL A 111 -16.93 1.16 -4.37
CA VAL A 111 -15.60 0.88 -4.94
C VAL A 111 -15.70 0.59 -6.42
N ARG A 112 -15.05 1.43 -7.23
CA ARG A 112 -14.84 1.15 -8.65
C ARG A 112 -13.57 0.33 -8.81
N HIS A 113 -13.71 -0.90 -9.31
CA HIS A 113 -12.57 -1.76 -9.62
C HIS A 113 -12.17 -1.62 -11.09
N VAL A 114 -10.91 -1.26 -11.33
CA VAL A 114 -10.28 -1.23 -12.65
C VAL A 114 -9.40 -2.47 -12.77
N ARG A 115 -9.94 -3.49 -13.44
CA ARG A 115 -9.26 -4.78 -13.65
C ARG A 115 -8.23 -4.69 -14.78
N LYS A 116 -7.15 -3.96 -14.55
CA LYS A 116 -6.04 -3.74 -15.50
C LYS A 116 -4.71 -3.63 -14.76
N PHE A 117 -3.61 -3.82 -15.48
CA PHE A 117 -2.31 -3.42 -14.97
C PHE A 117 -2.28 -1.89 -14.79
N SER A 118 -1.55 -1.44 -13.77
CA SER A 118 -1.44 -0.03 -13.40
C SER A 118 -0.94 0.88 -14.53
N HIS A 119 -0.06 0.37 -15.39
CA HIS A 119 0.46 1.13 -16.54
C HIS A 119 -0.58 1.33 -17.66
N ASP A 120 -1.56 0.43 -17.76
CA ASP A 120 -2.67 0.52 -18.71
C ASP A 120 -3.87 1.28 -18.13
N ALA A 121 -3.99 1.33 -16.80
CA ALA A 121 -5.10 1.93 -16.08
C ALA A 121 -5.05 3.47 -15.97
N LEU A 122 -3.96 4.12 -16.41
CA LEU A 122 -3.79 5.57 -16.24
C LEU A 122 -4.92 6.40 -16.87
N GLY A 123 -5.43 5.96 -18.02
CA GLY A 123 -6.55 6.61 -18.71
C GLY A 123 -7.94 6.28 -18.15
N ASP A 124 -8.04 5.33 -17.21
CA ASP A 124 -9.30 4.91 -16.60
C ASP A 124 -9.62 5.65 -15.29
N VAL A 125 -8.71 6.51 -14.85
CA VAL A 125 -8.91 7.38 -13.69
C VAL A 125 -8.72 8.79 -14.19
N ASP A 126 -9.74 9.63 -14.02
CA ASP A 126 -9.67 11.04 -14.39
C ASP A 126 -9.20 11.89 -13.21
N GLY A 127 -8.69 13.09 -13.51
CA GLY A 127 -8.38 14.11 -12.51
C GLY A 127 -7.26 13.78 -11.51
N ASP A 128 -7.16 14.65 -10.50
CA ASP A 128 -6.14 14.56 -9.46
C ASP A 128 -6.51 13.55 -8.37
N ILE A 129 -5.50 13.09 -7.64
CA ILE A 129 -5.62 12.13 -6.55
C ILE A 129 -5.33 12.83 -5.21
N ASP A 130 -6.22 12.65 -4.25
CA ASP A 130 -6.07 13.16 -2.88
C ASP A 130 -5.24 12.20 -2.03
N LEU A 131 -5.45 10.89 -2.21
CA LEU A 131 -4.76 9.83 -1.52
C LEU A 131 -4.41 8.70 -2.49
N LEU A 132 -3.13 8.43 -2.65
CA LEU A 132 -2.61 7.32 -3.44
C LEU A 132 -1.98 6.27 -2.51
N TYR A 133 -2.41 5.03 -2.64
CA TYR A 133 -1.79 3.88 -1.99
C TYR A 133 -1.22 2.92 -3.04
N ILE A 134 0.06 2.58 -2.94
CA ILE A 134 0.76 1.68 -3.86
C ILE A 134 1.23 0.43 -3.11
N ASP A 135 0.72 -0.73 -3.53
CA ASP A 135 0.95 -2.07 -2.97
C ASP A 135 0.85 -3.16 -4.06
N GLY A 136 1.18 -2.81 -5.31
CA GLY A 136 1.06 -3.73 -6.45
C GLY A 136 2.35 -4.50 -6.72
N ALA A 137 3.26 -3.88 -7.47
CA ALA A 137 4.46 -4.57 -7.92
C ALA A 137 5.65 -4.41 -6.97
N HIS A 138 6.39 -5.50 -6.75
CA HIS A 138 7.52 -5.54 -5.81
C HIS A 138 8.89 -5.50 -6.51
N ARG A 139 8.91 -5.64 -7.84
CA ARG A 139 10.11 -5.53 -8.68
C ARG A 139 10.42 -4.07 -8.97
N PHE A 140 11.72 -3.73 -9.04
CA PHE A 140 12.20 -2.35 -9.19
C PHE A 140 11.55 -1.58 -10.34
N GLY A 141 11.54 -2.15 -11.56
CA GLY A 141 11.03 -1.47 -12.75
C GLY A 141 9.54 -1.12 -12.64
N PRO A 142 8.65 -2.11 -12.45
CA PRO A 142 7.22 -1.86 -12.25
C PRO A 142 6.91 -0.94 -11.06
N ALA A 143 7.55 -1.15 -9.89
CA ALA A 143 7.36 -0.28 -8.73
C ALA A 143 7.79 1.17 -9.01
N LEU A 144 8.88 1.36 -9.74
CA LEU A 144 9.36 2.68 -10.17
C LEU A 144 8.38 3.35 -11.13
N ASP A 145 7.80 2.60 -12.06
CA ASP A 145 6.79 3.11 -12.98
C ASP A 145 5.54 3.58 -12.22
N ASP A 146 5.04 2.75 -11.29
CA ASP A 146 3.90 3.08 -10.44
C ASP A 146 4.15 4.35 -9.64
N ILE A 147 5.27 4.40 -8.90
CA ILE A 147 5.63 5.55 -8.09
C ILE A 147 5.74 6.81 -8.96
N ARG A 148 6.35 6.75 -10.15
CA ARG A 148 6.53 7.94 -10.98
C ARG A 148 5.22 8.42 -11.59
N ARG A 149 4.49 7.53 -12.26
CA ARG A 149 3.34 7.92 -13.10
C ARG A 149 2.12 8.24 -12.24
N TRP A 150 1.86 7.47 -11.18
CA TRP A 150 0.70 7.72 -10.33
C TRP A 150 0.93 8.82 -9.31
N SER A 151 2.13 8.91 -8.71
CA SER A 151 2.39 9.99 -7.75
C SER A 151 2.43 11.38 -8.42
N ALA A 152 2.75 11.45 -9.72
CA ALA A 152 2.66 12.70 -10.49
C ALA A 152 1.24 13.28 -10.54
N ARG A 153 0.22 12.44 -10.33
CA ARG A 153 -1.20 12.82 -10.33
C ARG A 153 -1.74 13.17 -8.95
N VAL A 154 -0.93 13.04 -7.90
CA VAL A 154 -1.32 13.44 -6.55
C VAL A 154 -1.27 14.95 -6.45
N ARG A 155 -2.41 15.56 -6.08
CA ARG A 155 -2.52 17.02 -5.95
C ARG A 155 -1.60 17.58 -4.86
N PRO A 156 -1.22 18.86 -4.92
CA PRO A 156 -0.61 19.53 -3.77
C PRO A 156 -1.43 19.33 -2.49
N GLY A 157 -0.77 18.96 -1.41
CA GLY A 157 -1.39 18.61 -0.12
C GLY A 157 -1.89 17.17 -0.01
N GLY A 158 -1.96 16.42 -1.12
CA GLY A 158 -2.35 15.01 -1.13
C GLY A 158 -1.30 14.07 -0.55
N ASP A 159 -1.74 12.88 -0.17
CA ASP A 159 -0.92 11.86 0.48
C ASP A 159 -0.58 10.71 -0.46
N LEU A 160 0.63 10.17 -0.28
CA LEU A 160 1.15 9.00 -0.96
C LEU A 160 1.62 8.00 0.10
N LEU A 161 1.05 6.81 0.12
CA LEU A 161 1.52 5.69 0.91
C LEU A 161 2.04 4.59 -0.03
N ILE A 162 3.16 3.99 0.33
CA ILE A 162 3.78 2.91 -0.44
C ILE A 162 4.08 1.78 0.53
N HIS A 163 3.52 0.61 0.30
CA HIS A 163 3.84 -0.58 1.08
C HIS A 163 5.20 -1.14 0.68
N ASP A 164 5.73 -2.06 1.47
CA ASP A 164 6.95 -2.80 1.19
C ASP A 164 8.23 -1.95 0.97
N SER A 165 8.19 -0.68 1.37
CA SER A 165 9.20 0.36 1.11
C SER A 165 10.56 0.13 1.75
N PHE A 166 10.62 -0.73 2.77
CA PHE A 166 11.82 -1.11 3.50
C PHE A 166 11.82 -2.61 3.85
N SER A 167 11.14 -3.40 3.03
CA SER A 167 11.08 -4.86 3.12
C SER A 167 11.31 -5.48 1.73
N SER A 168 11.01 -4.78 0.63
CA SER A 168 11.38 -5.16 -0.74
C SER A 168 12.56 -4.33 -1.26
N VAL A 169 13.58 -5.00 -1.82
CA VAL A 169 14.72 -4.31 -2.46
C VAL A 169 14.26 -3.50 -3.68
N GLY A 170 13.31 -4.03 -4.46
CA GLY A 170 12.81 -3.36 -5.65
C GLY A 170 12.09 -2.06 -5.31
N VAL A 171 11.16 -2.11 -4.35
CA VAL A 171 10.40 -0.94 -3.90
C VAL A 171 11.30 0.07 -3.20
N THR A 172 12.18 -0.38 -2.29
CA THR A 172 13.15 0.50 -1.60
C THR A 172 14.02 1.25 -2.62
N GLY A 173 14.51 0.56 -3.66
CA GLY A 173 15.28 1.16 -4.74
C GLY A 173 14.47 2.16 -5.56
N ALA A 174 13.21 1.84 -5.87
CA ALA A 174 12.32 2.73 -6.62
C ALA A 174 12.03 4.04 -5.87
N ILE A 175 11.84 3.96 -4.54
CA ILE A 175 11.72 5.10 -3.63
C ILE A 175 13.02 5.91 -3.60
N ALA A 176 14.17 5.24 -3.50
CA ALA A 176 15.46 5.91 -3.46
C ALA A 176 15.69 6.78 -4.71
N VAL A 177 15.28 6.29 -5.88
CA VAL A 177 15.43 7.00 -7.16
C VAL A 177 14.38 8.10 -7.35
N SER A 178 13.17 7.95 -6.81
CA SER A 178 12.06 8.87 -7.13
C SER A 178 11.73 9.88 -6.04
N LEU A 179 11.90 9.52 -4.76
CA LEU A 179 11.38 10.27 -3.62
C LEU A 179 12.47 10.75 -2.67
N LEU A 180 13.60 10.05 -2.56
CA LEU A 180 14.62 10.34 -1.56
C LEU A 180 15.10 11.80 -1.61
N THR A 181 15.46 12.27 -2.81
CA THR A 181 15.97 13.63 -3.05
C THR A 181 14.93 14.57 -3.65
N SER A 182 13.66 14.13 -3.75
CA SER A 182 12.59 14.94 -4.31
C SER A 182 12.40 16.25 -3.54
N SER A 183 12.19 17.33 -4.27
CA SER A 183 11.82 18.63 -3.71
C SER A 183 10.32 18.80 -3.50
N SER A 184 9.49 17.86 -3.98
CA SER A 184 8.02 17.96 -3.99
C SER A 184 7.32 16.98 -3.05
N TRP A 185 8.10 16.18 -2.30
CA TRP A 185 7.59 15.13 -1.42
C TRP A 185 8.22 15.22 -0.04
N ARG A 186 7.41 15.56 0.97
CA ARG A 186 7.82 15.50 2.38
C ARG A 186 7.56 14.10 2.93
N TYR A 187 8.58 13.45 3.45
CA TYR A 187 8.45 12.19 4.18
C TYR A 187 7.86 12.43 5.58
N LEU A 188 6.75 11.74 5.86
CA LEU A 188 6.00 11.83 7.12
C LEU A 188 6.30 10.68 8.08
N GLY A 189 7.20 9.76 7.71
CA GLY A 189 7.51 8.57 8.48
C GLY A 189 6.89 7.31 7.89
N ARG A 190 6.98 6.21 8.63
CA ARG A 190 6.49 4.89 8.22
C ARG A 190 5.70 4.21 9.33
N SER A 191 4.81 3.29 8.95
CA SER A 191 4.30 2.24 9.82
C SER A 191 4.90 0.94 9.32
N GLU A 192 5.93 0.43 10.00
CA GLU A 192 6.70 -0.73 9.55
C GLU A 192 7.16 -0.51 8.09
N SER A 193 6.91 -1.42 7.14
CA SER A 193 7.31 -1.27 5.74
C SER A 193 6.53 -0.22 4.96
N MET A 194 5.44 0.33 5.49
CA MET A 194 4.61 1.27 4.75
C MET A 194 5.05 2.71 5.00
N THR A 195 5.61 3.36 3.98
CA THR A 195 5.98 4.76 4.02
C THR A 195 4.78 5.67 3.77
N HIS A 196 4.91 6.95 4.14
CA HIS A 196 3.93 7.97 3.87
C HIS A 196 4.63 9.27 3.54
N TYR A 197 4.22 9.87 2.45
CA TYR A 197 4.68 11.14 1.93
C TYR A 197 3.49 12.06 1.73
N ARG A 198 3.74 13.36 1.87
CA ARG A 198 2.80 14.41 1.46
C ARG A 198 3.37 15.19 0.29
N ARG A 199 2.51 15.48 -0.69
CA ARG A 199 2.86 16.30 -1.86
C ARG A 199 2.96 17.75 -1.45
N GLU A 200 4.16 18.22 -1.17
CA GLU A 200 4.40 19.61 -0.79
C GLU A 200 5.85 20.02 -1.10
N PRO A 201 6.07 21.30 -1.46
CA PRO A 201 7.39 21.80 -1.76
C PRO A 201 8.27 21.87 -0.50
N LEU A 202 9.47 21.31 -0.59
CA LEU A 202 10.50 21.42 0.45
C LEU A 202 11.32 22.69 0.26
N GLY A 203 11.13 23.64 1.18
CA GLY A 203 11.81 24.95 1.19
C GLY A 203 13.32 24.85 1.48
N GLY A 204 14.15 25.06 0.46
CA GLY A 204 15.59 25.21 0.58
C GLY A 204 16.38 23.91 0.82
N ALA A 205 17.71 24.02 0.77
CA ALA A 205 18.62 22.87 0.86
C ALA A 205 18.55 22.15 2.23
N MET A 206 18.41 22.90 3.32
CA MET A 206 18.34 22.35 4.68
C MET A 206 17.11 21.45 4.87
N ALA A 207 15.93 21.88 4.39
CA ALA A 207 14.72 21.08 4.50
C ALA A 207 14.82 19.78 3.70
N ARG A 208 15.43 19.85 2.50
CA ARG A 208 15.70 18.68 1.65
C ARG A 208 16.68 17.72 2.30
N ALA A 209 17.80 18.21 2.84
CA ALA A 209 18.78 17.40 3.57
C ALA A 209 18.16 16.71 4.78
N ARG A 210 17.32 17.41 5.56
CA ARG A 210 16.57 16.82 6.67
C ARG A 210 15.59 15.76 6.21
N ASN A 211 14.90 15.98 5.09
CA ASN A 211 13.97 15.01 4.50
C ASN A 211 14.68 13.73 4.06
N VAL A 212 15.84 13.86 3.41
CA VAL A 212 16.73 12.74 3.06
C VAL A 212 17.16 11.99 4.33
N GLY A 213 17.69 12.71 5.33
CA GLY A 213 18.15 12.11 6.58
C GLY A 213 17.07 11.31 7.31
N ARG A 214 15.82 11.80 7.34
CA ARG A 214 14.68 11.08 7.93
C ARG A 214 14.36 9.77 7.21
N GLN A 215 14.51 9.73 5.88
CA GLN A 215 14.31 8.50 5.11
C GLN A 215 15.45 7.52 5.38
N LEU A 216 16.70 7.99 5.34
CA LEU A 216 17.89 7.16 5.60
C LEU A 216 17.91 6.57 7.01
N ALA A 217 17.28 7.24 8.00
CA ALA A 217 17.11 6.69 9.34
C ALA A 217 16.32 5.37 9.39
N SER A 218 15.61 5.00 8.30
CA SER A 218 14.90 3.72 8.18
C SER A 218 15.78 2.59 7.65
N LEU A 219 16.99 2.87 7.14
CA LEU A 219 17.89 1.87 6.57
C LEU A 219 18.32 0.77 7.55
N PRO A 220 18.61 1.04 8.84
CA PRO A 220 18.93 -0.03 9.78
C PRO A 220 17.81 -1.06 9.91
N TRP A 221 16.55 -0.60 9.85
CA TRP A 221 15.39 -1.50 9.87
C TRP A 221 15.24 -2.28 8.56
N PHE A 222 15.50 -1.67 7.41
CA PHE A 222 15.56 -2.37 6.13
C PHE A 222 16.61 -3.49 6.14
N VAL A 223 17.84 -3.18 6.60
CA VAL A 223 18.92 -4.16 6.72
C VAL A 223 18.51 -5.31 7.63
N ARG A 224 17.91 -5.01 8.80
CA ARG A 224 17.34 -6.03 9.70
C ARG A 224 16.37 -6.95 8.95
N ASN A 225 15.43 -6.39 8.20
CA ASN A 225 14.42 -7.17 7.49
C ASN A 225 15.02 -8.03 6.37
N LEU A 226 16.02 -7.52 5.64
CA LEU A 226 16.75 -8.34 4.66
C LEU A 226 17.45 -9.54 5.31
N ILE A 227 18.05 -9.35 6.50
CA ILE A 227 18.68 -10.46 7.24
C ILE A 227 17.62 -11.49 7.67
N ILE A 228 16.48 -11.05 8.20
CA ILE A 228 15.38 -11.94 8.58
C ILE A 228 14.89 -12.74 7.36
N LYS A 229 14.65 -12.09 6.21
CA LYS A 229 14.24 -12.76 4.98
C LYS A 229 15.29 -13.77 4.51
N ALA A 230 16.57 -13.41 4.55
CA ALA A 230 17.66 -14.31 4.20
C ALA A 230 17.71 -15.55 5.11
N LEU A 231 17.50 -15.38 6.42
CA LEU A 231 17.43 -16.50 7.36
C LEU A 231 16.23 -17.41 7.10
N ILE A 232 15.05 -16.86 6.81
CA ILE A 232 13.85 -17.64 6.48
C ILE A 232 14.10 -18.44 5.18
N LEU A 233 14.61 -17.79 4.13
CA LEU A 233 14.94 -18.42 2.85
C LEU A 233 16.00 -19.52 2.98
N ALA A 234 16.96 -19.34 3.88
CA ALA A 234 17.99 -20.35 4.18
C ALA A 234 17.48 -21.49 5.08
N LYS A 235 16.17 -21.56 5.39
CA LYS A 235 15.57 -22.52 6.35
C LYS A 235 16.15 -22.41 7.77
N LEU A 236 16.65 -21.23 8.12
CA LEU A 236 17.19 -20.86 9.42
C LEU A 236 16.24 -19.94 10.20
N GLY A 237 14.95 -19.90 9.84
CA GLY A 237 13.93 -19.04 10.45
C GLY A 237 13.89 -19.10 11.98
N ARG A 238 14.14 -20.26 12.60
CA ARG A 238 14.22 -20.40 14.07
C ARG A 238 15.20 -19.43 14.77
N LEU A 239 16.17 -18.89 14.04
CA LEU A 239 17.13 -17.92 14.56
C LEU A 239 16.57 -16.48 14.63
N THR A 240 15.45 -16.19 13.97
CA THR A 240 14.88 -14.83 13.91
C THR A 240 14.30 -14.38 15.24
N GLN A 241 13.69 -15.30 16.01
CA GLN A 241 13.13 -14.99 17.32
C GLN A 241 14.20 -14.57 18.34
N PRO A 242 15.28 -15.35 18.59
CA PRO A 242 16.30 -14.95 19.56
C PRO A 242 17.16 -13.76 19.10
N LEU A 243 17.39 -13.57 17.79
CA LEU A 243 18.26 -12.51 17.28
C LEU A 243 17.54 -11.19 17.02
N PHE A 244 16.27 -11.24 16.63
CA PHE A 244 15.53 -10.08 16.16
C PHE A 244 14.14 -9.92 16.79
N HIS A 245 13.74 -10.81 17.71
CA HIS A 245 12.39 -10.88 18.27
C HIS A 245 11.32 -10.98 17.17
N HIS A 246 11.62 -11.72 16.10
CA HIS A 246 10.72 -11.88 14.95
C HIS A 246 10.20 -13.32 14.88
N ASP A 247 8.86 -13.45 14.85
CA ASP A 247 8.19 -14.74 14.74
C ASP A 247 8.53 -15.41 13.40
N PRO A 248 9.18 -16.58 13.42
CA PRO A 248 9.57 -17.29 12.20
C PRO A 248 8.40 -17.73 11.32
N ALA A 249 7.17 -17.79 11.85
CA ALA A 249 5.97 -18.11 11.09
C ALA A 249 5.46 -16.92 10.25
N THR A 250 5.98 -15.72 10.49
CA THR A 250 5.52 -14.48 9.85
C THR A 250 6.57 -13.93 8.88
N TRP A 251 6.11 -13.30 7.80
CA TRP A 251 6.98 -12.56 6.90
C TRP A 251 7.29 -11.18 7.49
N PRO A 252 8.53 -10.67 7.41
CA PRO A 252 8.86 -9.34 7.93
C PRO A 252 8.30 -8.27 7.00
N HIS A 253 7.18 -7.69 7.43
CA HIS A 253 6.59 -6.45 6.91
C HIS A 253 7.06 -5.25 7.72
#